data_AF-A0A1G6X7M9-F1
#
_entry.id   AF-A0A1G6X7M9-F1
#
_cell.length_a   1.000
_cell.length_b   1.000
_cell.length_c   1.000
_cell.angle_alpha   90.00
_cell.angle_beta   90.00
_cell.angle_gamma   90.00
#
_symmetry.space_group_name_H-M   'P 1'
#
loop_
_entity.id
_entity.type
_entity.pdbx_description
1 polymer ?
#
loop_
_entity_poly.entity_id
_entity_poly.type
_entity_poly.pdbx_seq_one_letter_code
_entity_poly.pdbx_strand_id
1 'polypeptide(L)'
;MRKTLALLLAVSAGSAQAYQPEAGLWWNPNESGSGFTIELQDNVLAFTGYLGETNGQPVWYTSAGFMNGNALYEGDLLRFTGSQCAGCSYSGPPQGQRVGSLRLAFDANDPTRGTLTWNVPPQPTRSMPIERYYYYYKRGGDGSAPIQVTKMLGEWSLNLDFSDYPNYGAFRFSGDVLVFDEANLSDGTWYFDGCRSETSLDAECSANALRFNGASGFYSRDRRRQSIVVDDNSVNSSGQRLCMYYEAPVQSEYFSAGATGNNDGGFTIFPCSANPLNYVLYPLRGFRSASRTFVETGRGPSKRVEAANVDDTPALREAAPLKSVAQRKREQAEAGYIAFESEVQALVQRVNGKR
;
A
#
# COMPACT_ATOMS: atom_id res chain seq x y z
N MET A 1 -10.71 -17.63 60.19
CA MET A 1 -11.21 -16.95 58.98
C MET A 1 -10.10 -16.90 57.94
N ARG A 2 -10.13 -17.79 56.94
CA ARG A 2 -9.19 -17.77 55.79
C ARG A 2 -9.75 -16.79 54.76
N LYS A 3 -9.01 -15.71 54.47
CA LYS A 3 -9.31 -14.80 53.36
C LYS A 3 -8.60 -15.32 52.11
N THR A 4 -9.38 -15.86 51.17
CA THR A 4 -8.93 -16.22 49.83
C THR A 4 -8.81 -14.94 49.00
N LEU A 5 -7.62 -14.63 48.49
CA LEU A 5 -7.38 -13.55 47.54
C LEU A 5 -7.51 -14.14 46.13
N ALA A 6 -8.53 -13.71 45.38
CA ALA A 6 -8.69 -14.08 43.98
C ALA A 6 -7.81 -13.18 43.11
N LEU A 7 -6.84 -13.78 42.42
CA LEU A 7 -6.00 -13.11 41.44
C LEU A 7 -6.79 -13.01 40.13
N LEU A 8 -7.27 -11.81 39.78
CA LEU A 8 -7.81 -11.54 38.45
C LEU A 8 -6.66 -11.52 37.45
N LEU A 9 -6.52 -12.60 36.67
CA LEU A 9 -5.76 -12.61 35.42
C LEU A 9 -6.53 -11.73 34.42
N ALA A 10 -6.10 -10.47 34.28
CA ALA A 10 -6.47 -9.65 33.14
C ALA A 10 -5.80 -10.26 31.91
N VAL A 11 -6.57 -11.04 31.14
CA VAL A 11 -6.19 -11.42 29.78
C VAL A 11 -6.24 -10.13 28.97
N SER A 12 -5.08 -9.52 28.73
CA SER A 12 -4.93 -8.51 27.69
C SER A 12 -5.14 -9.22 26.36
N ALA A 13 -6.40 -9.25 25.90
CA ALA A 13 -6.68 -9.54 24.51
C ALA A 13 -5.99 -8.43 23.70
N GLY A 14 -4.82 -8.74 23.14
CA GLY A 14 -4.19 -7.85 22.18
C GLY A 14 -5.19 -7.59 21.07
N SER A 15 -5.44 -6.32 20.76
CA SER A 15 -6.32 -5.93 19.67
C SER A 15 -5.91 -6.71 18.42
N ALA A 16 -6.84 -7.47 17.82
CA ALA A 16 -6.59 -8.09 16.53
C ALA A 16 -6.37 -6.95 15.52
N GLN A 17 -5.23 -6.96 14.85
CA GLN A 17 -4.77 -5.83 14.04
C GLN A 17 -4.80 -6.14 12.56
N ALA A 18 -5.09 -5.10 11.78
CA ALA A 18 -5.13 -5.18 10.32
C ALA A 18 -3.69 -5.29 9.79
N TYR A 19 -3.22 -6.51 9.59
CA TYR A 19 -2.01 -6.86 8.86
C TYR A 19 -2.42 -7.72 7.67
N GLN A 20 -1.79 -7.53 6.53
CA GLN A 20 -1.97 -8.39 5.37
C GLN A 20 -0.65 -8.41 4.57
N PRO A 21 -0.13 -9.60 4.21
CA PRO A 21 1.04 -9.69 3.36
C PRO A 21 0.74 -9.17 1.96
N GLU A 22 1.78 -8.77 1.23
CA GLU A 22 1.60 -8.17 -0.08
C GLU A 22 1.26 -9.24 -1.15
N ALA A 23 0.18 -9.03 -1.90
CA ALA A 23 -0.11 -9.82 -3.09
C ALA A 23 0.83 -9.47 -4.25
N GLY A 24 1.04 -10.42 -5.15
CA GLY A 24 1.78 -10.28 -6.40
C GLY A 24 2.91 -11.31 -6.55
N LEU A 25 3.99 -10.93 -7.23
CA LEU A 25 5.12 -11.81 -7.52
C LEU A 25 6.11 -11.87 -6.35
N TRP A 26 6.60 -13.06 -6.05
CA TRP A 26 7.54 -13.35 -4.99
C TRP A 26 8.62 -14.30 -5.47
N TRP A 27 9.78 -14.23 -4.81
CA TRP A 27 10.97 -14.99 -5.20
C TRP A 27 11.94 -15.11 -4.03
N ASN A 28 12.99 -15.91 -4.21
CA ASN A 28 14.15 -15.93 -3.34
C ASN A 28 15.33 -15.27 -4.08
N PRO A 29 15.93 -14.18 -3.55
CA PRO A 29 16.99 -13.45 -4.23
C PRO A 29 18.28 -14.23 -4.45
N ASN A 30 18.48 -15.32 -3.70
CA ASN A 30 19.64 -16.20 -3.84
C ASN A 30 19.40 -17.34 -4.84
N GLU A 31 18.21 -17.44 -5.42
CA GLU A 31 17.77 -18.57 -6.26
C GLU A 31 17.01 -18.09 -7.49
N SER A 32 17.66 -17.22 -8.25
CA SER A 32 17.13 -16.67 -9.51
C SER A 32 16.75 -17.79 -10.49
N GLY A 33 15.66 -17.57 -11.23
CA GLY A 33 15.14 -18.51 -12.24
C GLY A 33 13.89 -19.27 -11.81
N SER A 34 13.47 -19.14 -10.56
CA SER A 34 12.20 -19.65 -10.04
C SER A 34 11.47 -18.56 -9.25
N GLY A 35 10.16 -18.69 -9.13
CA GLY A 35 9.36 -17.80 -8.31
C GLY A 35 7.91 -18.26 -8.24
N PHE A 36 7.08 -17.43 -7.64
CA PHE A 36 5.67 -17.71 -7.47
C PHE A 36 4.86 -16.42 -7.33
N THR A 37 3.58 -16.49 -7.66
CA THR A 37 2.61 -15.46 -7.31
C THR A 37 1.86 -15.86 -6.05
N ILE A 38 1.51 -14.85 -5.25
CA ILE A 38 0.60 -14.93 -4.11
C ILE A 38 -0.52 -13.95 -4.39
N GLU A 39 -1.75 -14.44 -4.42
CA GLU A 39 -2.97 -13.64 -4.46
C GLU A 39 -3.69 -13.78 -3.13
N LEU A 40 -4.30 -12.68 -2.68
CA LEU A 40 -5.07 -12.64 -1.44
C LEU A 40 -6.45 -12.08 -1.73
N GLN A 41 -7.48 -12.82 -1.35
CA GLN A 41 -8.87 -12.41 -1.45
C GLN A 41 -9.56 -12.71 -0.12
N ASP A 42 -9.89 -11.66 0.64
CA ASP A 42 -10.29 -11.78 2.04
C ASP A 42 -9.24 -12.58 2.84
N ASN A 43 -9.61 -13.68 3.48
CA ASN A 43 -8.72 -14.58 4.19
C ASN A 43 -8.29 -15.81 3.38
N VAL A 44 -8.50 -15.81 2.05
CA VAL A 44 -8.04 -16.87 1.14
C VAL A 44 -6.73 -16.46 0.48
N LEU A 45 -5.72 -17.32 0.58
CA LEU A 45 -4.48 -17.22 -0.18
C LEU A 45 -4.54 -18.17 -1.36
N ALA A 46 -4.18 -17.67 -2.55
CA ALA A 46 -3.92 -18.48 -3.73
C ALA A 46 -2.47 -18.32 -4.17
N PHE A 47 -1.82 -19.44 -4.45
CA PHE A 47 -0.41 -19.54 -4.77
C PHE A 47 -0.25 -20.15 -6.16
N THR A 48 0.63 -19.60 -6.99
CA THR A 48 1.05 -20.22 -8.26
C THR A 48 2.56 -20.16 -8.41
N GLY A 49 3.24 -21.30 -8.33
CA GLY A 49 4.68 -21.43 -8.52
C GLY A 49 5.04 -21.83 -9.95
N TYR A 50 6.03 -21.15 -10.52
CA TYR A 50 6.64 -21.47 -11.81
C TYR A 50 8.07 -21.94 -11.52
N LEU A 51 8.24 -23.27 -11.48
CA LEU A 51 9.44 -23.95 -10.98
C LEU A 51 9.99 -24.92 -12.02
N GLY A 52 11.04 -25.65 -11.65
CA GLY A 52 11.58 -26.78 -12.41
C GLY A 52 11.40 -28.11 -11.68
N GLU A 53 11.21 -29.16 -12.46
CA GLU A 53 11.32 -30.56 -12.00
C GLU A 53 12.79 -30.97 -11.87
N THR A 54 13.04 -32.15 -11.30
CA THR A 54 14.42 -32.70 -11.16
C THR A 54 15.12 -32.94 -12.49
N ASN A 55 14.38 -33.07 -13.59
CA ASN A 55 14.92 -33.17 -14.95
C ASN A 55 15.07 -31.81 -15.67
N GLY A 56 14.84 -30.70 -14.95
CA GLY A 56 14.93 -29.34 -15.48
C GLY A 56 13.73 -28.87 -16.30
N GLN A 57 12.70 -29.69 -16.49
CA GLN A 57 11.49 -29.27 -17.19
C GLN A 57 10.69 -28.27 -16.35
N PRO A 58 10.13 -27.21 -16.95
CA PRO A 58 9.29 -26.27 -16.24
C PRO A 58 8.01 -26.95 -15.75
N VAL A 59 7.60 -26.64 -14.53
CA VAL A 59 6.38 -27.14 -13.90
C VAL A 59 5.67 -26.03 -13.16
N TRP A 60 4.33 -26.10 -13.17
CA TRP A 60 3.47 -25.21 -12.44
C TRP A 60 2.91 -25.92 -11.22
N TYR A 61 3.02 -25.29 -10.06
CA TYR A 61 2.37 -25.75 -8.83
C TYR A 61 1.35 -24.73 -8.38
N THR A 62 0.24 -25.19 -7.80
CA THR A 62 -0.75 -24.31 -7.19
C THR A 62 -1.07 -24.75 -5.78
N SER A 63 -1.54 -23.82 -4.97
CA SER A 63 -2.11 -24.07 -3.65
C SER A 63 -3.15 -23.00 -3.39
N ALA A 64 -4.29 -23.33 -2.80
CA ALA A 64 -5.25 -22.31 -2.38
C ALA A 64 -6.01 -22.77 -1.13
N GLY A 65 -6.28 -21.83 -0.23
CA GLY A 65 -7.01 -22.11 1.00
C GLY A 65 -7.04 -20.94 1.96
N PHE A 66 -7.71 -21.13 3.09
CA PHE A 66 -7.81 -20.11 4.12
C PHE A 66 -6.49 -19.94 4.88
N MET A 67 -6.13 -18.69 5.17
CA MET A 67 -5.02 -18.36 6.04
C MET A 67 -5.36 -18.65 7.51
N ASN A 68 -4.33 -19.00 8.28
CA ASN A 68 -4.41 -19.12 9.72
C ASN A 68 -3.93 -17.81 10.36
N GLY A 69 -4.89 -16.95 10.73
CA GLY A 69 -4.60 -15.56 11.05
C GLY A 69 -4.09 -14.80 9.82
N ASN A 70 -3.34 -13.72 10.04
CA ASN A 70 -2.97 -12.82 8.94
C ASN A 70 -1.58 -13.10 8.33
N ALA A 71 -0.77 -13.98 8.93
CA ALA A 71 0.64 -14.14 8.56
C ALA A 71 1.06 -15.59 8.29
N LEU A 72 0.13 -16.55 8.29
CA LEU A 72 0.43 -17.96 8.07
C LEU A 72 -0.56 -18.59 7.09
N TYR A 73 -0.02 -19.32 6.12
CA TYR A 73 -0.77 -20.17 5.23
C TYR A 73 -0.15 -21.56 5.19
N GLU A 74 -0.99 -22.59 5.28
CA GLU A 74 -0.61 -23.98 5.09
C GLU A 74 -1.65 -24.64 4.19
N GLY A 75 -1.18 -25.34 3.17
CA GLY A 75 -2.07 -25.94 2.20
C GLY A 75 -1.41 -26.98 1.34
N ASP A 76 -2.22 -27.59 0.50
CA ASP A 76 -1.82 -28.68 -0.36
C ASP A 76 -1.16 -28.14 -1.62
N LEU A 77 -0.08 -28.78 -2.05
CA LEU A 77 0.55 -28.44 -3.30
C LEU A 77 0.01 -29.36 -4.41
N LEU A 78 -0.61 -28.74 -5.41
CA LEU A 78 -1.17 -29.41 -6.56
C LEU A 78 -0.29 -29.19 -7.79
N ARG A 79 -0.13 -30.25 -8.57
CA ARG A 79 0.48 -30.26 -9.91
C ARG A 79 -0.57 -30.67 -10.92
N PHE A 80 -0.49 -30.13 -12.13
CA PHE A 80 -1.43 -30.45 -13.19
C PHE A 80 -0.77 -31.23 -14.33
N THR A 81 -1.53 -32.15 -14.91
CA THR A 81 -1.19 -32.85 -16.16
C THR A 81 -2.30 -32.66 -17.20
N GLY A 82 -1.97 -32.83 -18.48
CA GLY A 82 -2.92 -32.62 -19.57
C GLY A 82 -3.29 -31.15 -19.80
N SER A 83 -2.43 -30.21 -19.40
CA SER A 83 -2.66 -28.78 -19.61
C SER A 83 -2.79 -28.44 -21.09
N GLN A 84 -3.75 -27.56 -21.39
CA GLN A 84 -3.95 -27.00 -22.72
C GLN A 84 -2.69 -26.26 -23.20
N CYS A 85 -2.26 -26.51 -24.44
CA CYS A 85 -1.19 -25.72 -25.06
C CYS A 85 -1.65 -24.27 -25.29
N ALA A 86 -0.75 -23.30 -25.17
CA ALA A 86 -1.05 -21.90 -25.48
C ALA A 86 -1.48 -21.75 -26.95
N GLY A 87 -2.68 -21.22 -27.18
CA GLY A 87 -3.24 -21.02 -28.53
C GLY A 87 -3.89 -22.25 -29.16
N CYS A 88 -3.82 -23.43 -28.54
CA CYS A 88 -4.57 -24.60 -29.00
C CYS A 88 -6.07 -24.49 -28.68
N SER A 89 -6.93 -25.16 -29.47
CA SER A 89 -8.36 -25.31 -29.16
C SER A 89 -8.57 -26.00 -27.81
N TYR A 90 -9.56 -25.51 -27.06
CA TYR A 90 -9.89 -26.04 -25.74
C TYR A 90 -10.27 -27.53 -25.79
N SER A 91 -9.58 -28.35 -25.00
CA SER A 91 -9.74 -29.82 -24.93
C SER A 91 -10.25 -30.31 -23.57
N GLY A 92 -10.60 -29.39 -22.67
CA GLY A 92 -11.10 -29.70 -21.32
C GLY A 92 -10.18 -29.20 -20.20
N PRO A 93 -10.59 -29.37 -18.94
CA PRO A 93 -9.79 -28.98 -17.79
C PRO A 93 -8.60 -29.95 -17.59
N PRO A 94 -7.47 -29.46 -17.07
CA PRO A 94 -6.36 -30.33 -16.70
C PRO A 94 -6.71 -31.20 -15.48
N GLN A 95 -5.95 -32.28 -15.28
CA GLN A 95 -6.09 -33.13 -14.11
C GLN A 95 -5.14 -32.67 -13.00
N GLY A 96 -5.71 -32.27 -11.85
CA GLY A 96 -4.94 -31.88 -10.67
C GLY A 96 -4.59 -33.08 -9.80
N GLN A 97 -3.33 -33.17 -9.39
CA GLN A 97 -2.82 -34.17 -8.46
C GLN A 97 -2.15 -33.48 -7.28
N ARG A 98 -2.49 -33.92 -6.05
CA ARG A 98 -1.73 -33.55 -4.86
C ARG A 98 -0.36 -34.22 -4.91
N VAL A 99 0.68 -33.39 -4.82
CA VAL A 99 2.09 -33.83 -4.85
C VAL A 99 2.83 -33.51 -3.56
N GLY A 100 2.23 -32.72 -2.66
CA GLY A 100 2.91 -32.29 -1.46
C GLY A 100 2.10 -31.29 -0.65
N SER A 101 2.81 -30.51 0.16
CA SER A 101 2.27 -29.41 0.95
C SER A 101 3.18 -28.19 0.91
N LEU A 102 2.58 -27.03 1.17
CA LEU A 102 3.17 -25.71 1.20
C LEU A 102 2.91 -25.07 2.55
N ARG A 103 3.92 -24.40 3.11
CA ARG A 103 3.79 -23.49 4.24
C ARG A 103 4.43 -22.14 3.90
N LEU A 104 3.64 -21.07 4.00
CA LEU A 104 4.07 -19.69 3.86
C LEU A 104 3.91 -18.99 5.20
N ALA A 105 5.02 -18.54 5.79
CA ALA A 105 5.03 -17.75 7.02
C ALA A 105 5.57 -16.35 6.73
N PHE A 106 4.72 -15.33 6.80
CA PHE A 106 5.07 -13.94 6.51
C PHE A 106 5.64 -13.25 7.75
N ASP A 107 6.51 -12.25 7.53
CA ASP A 107 7.03 -11.41 8.62
C ASP A 107 5.93 -10.43 9.07
N ALA A 108 5.49 -10.56 10.31
CA ALA A 108 4.44 -9.71 10.89
C ALA A 108 4.79 -8.21 10.89
N ASN A 109 6.08 -7.86 10.77
CA ASN A 109 6.55 -6.47 10.71
C ASN A 109 6.98 -6.04 9.30
N ASP A 110 7.00 -6.96 8.34
CA ASP A 110 7.37 -6.69 6.95
C ASP A 110 6.50 -7.52 5.98
N PRO A 111 5.39 -6.95 5.49
CA PRO A 111 4.47 -7.65 4.58
C PRO A 111 5.08 -8.02 3.23
N THR A 112 6.32 -7.61 2.96
CA THR A 112 7.06 -7.89 1.73
C THR A 112 8.06 -9.03 1.88
N ARG A 113 8.12 -9.67 3.06
CA ARG A 113 9.05 -10.77 3.37
C ARG A 113 8.35 -11.95 4.03
N GLY A 114 8.96 -13.12 3.87
CA GLY A 114 8.49 -14.34 4.52
C GLY A 114 9.47 -15.49 4.40
N THR A 115 9.02 -16.63 4.91
CA THR A 115 9.68 -17.92 4.75
C THR A 115 8.71 -18.88 4.09
N LEU A 116 9.23 -19.59 3.10
CA LEU A 116 8.49 -20.56 2.32
C LEU A 116 9.09 -21.94 2.57
N THR A 117 8.25 -22.88 2.99
CA THR A 117 8.61 -24.29 3.18
C THR A 117 7.77 -25.16 2.26
N TRP A 118 8.43 -25.98 1.46
CA TRP A 118 7.79 -26.97 0.58
C TRP A 118 8.13 -28.36 1.05
N ASN A 119 7.14 -29.25 1.02
CA ASN A 119 7.31 -30.67 1.20
C ASN A 119 6.75 -31.38 -0.02
N VAL A 120 7.61 -31.76 -0.96
CA VAL A 120 7.27 -32.44 -2.21
C VAL A 120 8.06 -33.75 -2.25
N PRO A 121 7.52 -34.88 -1.76
CA PRO A 121 8.22 -36.15 -1.80
C PRO A 121 8.48 -36.63 -3.25
N PRO A 122 9.59 -37.34 -3.51
CA PRO A 122 10.56 -37.87 -2.55
C PRO A 122 11.66 -36.87 -2.15
N GLN A 123 11.62 -35.62 -2.62
CA GLN A 123 12.63 -34.63 -2.28
C GLN A 123 12.59 -34.27 -0.79
N PRO A 124 13.74 -33.94 -0.17
CA PRO A 124 13.76 -33.44 1.20
C PRO A 124 12.92 -32.17 1.34
N THR A 125 12.26 -32.01 2.49
CA THR A 125 11.61 -30.75 2.85
C THR A 125 12.61 -29.61 2.81
N ARG A 126 12.21 -28.49 2.21
CA ARG A 126 13.08 -27.34 2.03
C ARG A 126 12.41 -26.07 2.48
N SER A 127 13.13 -25.27 3.26
CA SER A 127 12.71 -23.95 3.73
C SER A 127 13.67 -22.87 3.21
N MET A 128 13.13 -21.74 2.77
CA MET A 128 13.92 -20.63 2.22
C MET A 128 13.28 -19.27 2.51
N PRO A 129 14.08 -18.20 2.67
CA PRO A 129 13.56 -16.85 2.74
C PRO A 129 13.02 -16.43 1.37
N ILE A 130 11.95 -15.65 1.39
CA ILE A 130 11.30 -15.11 0.20
C ILE A 130 11.02 -13.62 0.39
N GLU A 131 10.95 -12.90 -0.71
CA GLU A 131 10.58 -11.49 -0.73
C GLU A 131 9.73 -11.14 -1.95
N ARG A 132 8.98 -10.05 -1.83
CA ARG A 132 8.19 -9.48 -2.91
C ARG A 132 9.12 -9.01 -4.04
N TYR A 133 8.82 -9.41 -5.27
CA TYR A 133 9.54 -8.99 -6.47
C TYR A 133 8.90 -7.75 -7.11
N TYR A 134 9.70 -6.73 -7.38
CA TYR A 134 9.24 -5.49 -8.01
C TYR A 134 9.79 -5.37 -9.44
N TYR A 135 8.92 -5.33 -10.43
CA TYR A 135 9.33 -5.33 -11.84
C TYR A 135 9.95 -4.02 -12.32
N TYR A 136 9.39 -2.88 -11.90
CA TYR A 136 9.69 -1.61 -12.57
C TYR A 136 9.82 -0.39 -11.64
N TYR A 137 9.78 -0.60 -10.33
CA TYR A 137 10.05 0.50 -9.39
C TYR A 137 11.54 0.86 -9.32
N LYS A 138 12.43 -0.06 -9.70
CA LYS A 138 13.84 0.25 -9.96
C LYS A 138 14.10 0.11 -11.46
N ARG A 139 14.52 1.20 -12.10
CA ARG A 139 14.79 1.33 -13.53
C ARG A 139 16.29 1.39 -13.79
N GLY A 140 16.68 1.13 -15.04
CA GLY A 140 18.10 1.23 -15.44
C GLY A 140 18.72 2.62 -15.22
N GLY A 141 17.91 3.69 -15.32
CA GLY A 141 18.35 5.06 -15.07
C GLY A 141 18.56 5.43 -13.60
N ASP A 142 18.12 4.59 -12.65
CA ASP A 142 18.19 4.91 -11.21
C ASP A 142 19.59 4.68 -10.61
N GLY A 143 20.52 4.11 -11.39
CA GLY A 143 21.87 3.82 -10.93
C GLY A 143 21.91 3.00 -9.64
N SER A 144 22.62 3.53 -8.63
CA SER A 144 22.80 2.87 -7.33
C SER A 144 21.67 3.15 -6.33
N ALA A 145 20.64 3.92 -6.68
CA ALA A 145 19.52 4.20 -5.80
C ALA A 145 18.83 2.90 -5.35
N PRO A 146 18.61 2.66 -4.05
CA PRO A 146 17.97 1.46 -3.57
C PRO A 146 16.49 1.47 -3.97
N ILE A 147 15.93 0.30 -4.22
CA ILE A 147 14.51 0.18 -4.59
C ILE A 147 13.56 0.75 -3.54
N GLN A 148 13.99 0.75 -2.27
CA GLN A 148 13.22 1.35 -1.18
C GLN A 148 13.01 2.85 -1.37
N VAL A 149 13.91 3.54 -2.09
CA VAL A 149 13.77 4.97 -2.41
C VAL A 149 13.02 5.14 -3.71
N THR A 150 13.41 4.42 -4.76
CA THR A 150 12.80 4.60 -6.10
C THR A 150 11.34 4.15 -6.15
N LYS A 151 10.92 3.23 -5.27
CA LYS A 151 9.50 2.87 -5.13
C LYS A 151 8.66 3.98 -4.50
N MET A 152 9.25 4.96 -3.81
CA MET A 152 8.49 6.08 -3.26
C MET A 152 8.06 7.08 -4.33
N LEU A 153 8.74 7.10 -5.47
CA LEU A 153 8.44 8.03 -6.55
C LEU A 153 7.05 7.76 -7.15
N GLY A 154 6.24 8.80 -7.28
CA GLY A 154 4.81 8.76 -7.59
C GLY A 154 4.00 9.65 -6.65
N GLU A 155 2.68 9.65 -6.84
CA GLU A 155 1.74 10.35 -5.95
C GLU A 155 1.12 9.34 -4.97
N TRP A 156 1.00 9.77 -3.72
CA TRP A 156 0.43 9.02 -2.61
C TRP A 156 -0.71 9.81 -1.98
N SER A 157 -1.88 9.19 -1.94
CA SER A 157 -3.03 9.69 -1.20
C SER A 157 -3.06 9.05 0.18
N LEU A 158 -3.20 9.88 1.21
CA LEU A 158 -3.13 9.49 2.61
C LEU A 158 -4.48 9.66 3.30
N ASN A 159 -4.74 8.78 4.26
CA ASN A 159 -5.77 8.90 5.26
C ASN A 159 -5.10 8.95 6.64
N LEU A 160 -5.28 10.08 7.31
CA LEU A 160 -4.74 10.41 8.62
C LEU A 160 -5.83 10.20 9.66
N ASP A 161 -5.57 9.36 10.66
CA ASP A 161 -6.57 8.92 11.64
C ASP A 161 -6.37 9.63 12.99
N PHE A 162 -7.35 10.45 13.36
CA PHE A 162 -7.42 11.14 14.66
C PHE A 162 -8.59 10.61 15.52
N SER A 163 -9.20 9.48 15.16
CA SER A 163 -10.50 9.03 15.67
C SER A 163 -10.51 8.74 17.17
N ASP A 164 -9.39 8.29 17.73
CA ASP A 164 -9.20 8.04 19.17
C ASP A 164 -8.84 9.29 19.97
N TYR A 165 -8.71 10.46 19.32
CA TYR A 165 -8.20 11.68 19.96
C TYR A 165 -9.29 12.76 20.08
N PRO A 166 -9.78 13.04 21.31
CA PRO A 166 -10.94 13.89 21.53
C PRO A 166 -10.75 15.36 21.12
N ASN A 167 -9.49 15.82 21.05
CA ASN A 167 -9.16 17.19 20.62
C ASN A 167 -9.41 17.43 19.12
N TYR A 168 -9.58 16.37 18.32
CA TYR A 168 -9.89 16.44 16.88
C TYR A 168 -11.37 16.10 16.59
N GLY A 169 -12.27 16.28 17.56
CA GLY A 169 -13.66 15.82 17.47
C GLY A 169 -14.49 16.33 16.27
N ALA A 170 -14.06 17.40 15.59
CA ALA A 170 -14.68 17.88 14.35
C ALA A 170 -14.35 17.02 13.12
N PHE A 171 -13.18 16.37 13.08
CA PHE A 171 -12.70 15.55 11.97
C PHE A 171 -11.95 14.33 12.50
N ARG A 172 -12.60 13.17 12.49
CA ARG A 172 -11.95 11.90 12.88
C ARG A 172 -10.89 11.43 11.89
N PHE A 173 -11.02 11.84 10.63
CA PHE A 173 -10.08 11.48 9.56
C PHE A 173 -9.76 12.72 8.73
N SER A 174 -8.52 12.84 8.26
CA SER A 174 -8.10 13.84 7.28
C SER A 174 -7.46 13.17 6.07
N GLY A 175 -7.64 13.76 4.89
CA GLY A 175 -6.91 13.37 3.68
C GLY A 175 -5.61 14.14 3.55
N ASP A 176 -4.62 13.55 2.86
CA ASP A 176 -3.44 14.27 2.40
C ASP A 176 -2.92 13.72 1.05
N VAL A 177 -2.12 14.50 0.32
CA VAL A 177 -1.54 14.09 -0.97
C VAL A 177 -0.05 14.46 -1.02
N LEU A 178 0.81 13.45 -1.13
CA LEU A 178 2.26 13.62 -1.29
C LEU A 178 2.68 13.20 -2.69
N VAL A 179 3.56 13.97 -3.30
CA VAL A 179 4.16 13.71 -4.61
C VAL A 179 5.66 13.62 -4.43
N PHE A 180 6.27 12.54 -4.92
CA PHE A 180 7.72 12.38 -4.98
C PHE A 180 8.15 12.10 -6.41
N ASP A 181 9.05 12.92 -6.92
CA ASP A 181 9.45 12.91 -8.33
C ASP A 181 10.97 12.82 -8.52
N GLU A 182 11.73 13.00 -7.44
CA GLU A 182 13.18 13.01 -7.48
C GLU A 182 13.78 12.04 -6.45
N ALA A 183 14.88 11.38 -6.84
CA ALA A 183 15.68 10.57 -5.93
C ALA A 183 17.13 11.05 -5.94
N ASN A 184 17.64 11.43 -4.77
CA ASN A 184 18.92 12.11 -4.62
C ASN A 184 19.82 11.42 -3.60
N LEU A 185 21.13 11.38 -3.88
CA LEU A 185 22.13 10.90 -2.94
C LEU A 185 22.80 12.10 -2.26
N SER A 186 22.66 12.21 -0.94
CA SER A 186 23.33 13.24 -0.14
C SER A 186 23.93 12.61 1.12
N ASP A 187 25.19 12.90 1.40
CA ASP A 187 25.94 12.40 2.57
C ASP A 187 25.83 10.88 2.78
N GLY A 188 25.88 10.11 1.68
CA GLY A 188 25.79 8.65 1.70
C GLY A 188 24.39 8.09 1.93
N THR A 189 23.37 8.96 2.06
CA THR A 189 21.96 8.58 2.23
C THR A 189 21.17 8.93 0.98
N TRP A 190 20.37 7.97 0.51
CA TRP A 190 19.44 8.22 -0.58
C TRP A 190 18.13 8.79 -0.03
N TYR A 191 17.74 9.92 -0.59
CA TYR A 191 16.48 10.60 -0.34
C TYR A 191 15.56 10.46 -1.55
N PHE A 192 14.26 10.51 -1.28
CA PHE A 192 13.25 10.81 -2.27
C PHE A 192 12.62 12.16 -1.91
N ASP A 193 12.62 13.07 -2.85
CA ASP A 193 12.23 14.47 -2.67
C ASP A 193 10.96 14.76 -3.48
N GLY A 194 10.25 15.79 -3.06
CA GLY A 194 9.04 16.27 -3.70
C GLY A 194 8.28 17.25 -2.81
N CYS A 195 6.97 17.09 -2.69
CA CYS A 195 6.11 18.02 -1.97
C CYS A 195 4.81 17.38 -1.48
N ARG A 196 4.13 18.08 -0.57
CA ARG A 196 2.69 17.94 -0.39
C ARG A 196 1.98 18.80 -1.45
N SER A 197 1.15 18.16 -2.26
CA SER A 197 0.50 18.83 -3.39
C SER A 197 -0.62 19.77 -2.93
N GLU A 198 -0.81 20.87 -3.66
CA GLU A 198 -1.91 21.82 -3.44
C GLU A 198 -3.26 21.28 -3.96
N THR A 199 -3.24 20.25 -4.81
CA THR A 199 -4.42 19.66 -5.46
C THR A 199 -4.21 18.17 -5.72
N SER A 200 -5.28 17.39 -5.61
CA SER A 200 -5.25 15.95 -5.89
C SER A 200 -5.47 15.60 -7.38
N LEU A 201 -5.39 16.58 -8.28
CA LEU A 201 -5.76 16.42 -9.69
C LEU A 201 -4.57 16.35 -10.64
N ASP A 202 -3.45 16.97 -10.27
CA ASP A 202 -2.37 17.23 -11.20
C ASP A 202 -1.13 16.34 -10.93
N ALA A 203 -1.00 15.75 -9.74
CA ALA A 203 0.10 14.86 -9.33
C ALA A 203 1.49 15.43 -9.60
N GLU A 204 1.66 16.72 -9.36
CA GLU A 204 2.91 17.45 -9.57
C GLU A 204 3.22 18.38 -8.39
N CYS A 205 4.48 18.80 -8.33
CA CYS A 205 4.94 19.79 -7.37
C CYS A 205 5.06 21.16 -8.02
N SER A 206 4.08 22.04 -7.75
CA SER A 206 4.13 23.43 -8.17
C SER A 206 5.33 24.15 -7.52
N ALA A 207 5.76 25.28 -8.09
CA ALA A 207 6.80 26.11 -7.47
C ALA A 207 6.42 26.59 -6.05
N ASN A 208 5.12 26.79 -5.78
CA ASN A 208 4.63 27.12 -4.45
C ASN A 208 4.68 25.90 -3.52
N ALA A 209 4.26 24.73 -4.00
CA ALA A 209 4.31 23.49 -3.24
C ALA A 209 5.74 23.15 -2.84
N LEU A 210 6.73 23.31 -3.72
CA LEU A 210 8.14 23.10 -3.36
C LEU A 210 8.66 24.13 -2.35
N ARG A 211 8.20 25.40 -2.45
CA ARG A 211 8.67 26.49 -1.59
C ARG A 211 8.09 26.43 -0.18
N PHE A 212 6.83 26.02 -0.06
CA PHE A 212 6.07 26.09 1.19
C PHE A 212 5.74 24.70 1.74
N ASN A 213 5.54 23.73 0.87
CA ASN A 213 5.07 22.40 1.25
C ASN A 213 6.07 21.30 0.87
N GLY A 214 7.37 21.60 0.89
CA GLY A 214 8.43 20.70 0.47
C GLY A 214 8.45 19.43 1.31
N ALA A 215 8.69 18.29 0.65
CA ALA A 215 8.73 16.99 1.29
C ALA A 215 10.01 16.26 0.93
N SER A 216 10.57 15.54 1.90
CA SER A 216 11.71 14.67 1.68
C SER A 216 11.62 13.45 2.60
N GLY A 217 12.13 12.32 2.15
CA GLY A 217 12.19 11.13 2.97
C GLY A 217 13.34 10.22 2.63
N PHE A 218 13.61 9.28 3.53
CA PHE A 218 14.63 8.26 3.36
C PHE A 218 14.15 6.92 3.91
N TYR A 219 14.83 5.85 3.50
CA TYR A 219 14.60 4.51 4.04
C TYR A 219 15.58 4.19 5.16
N SER A 220 15.08 3.97 6.38
CA SER A 220 15.85 3.46 7.50
C SER A 220 16.03 1.95 7.39
N ARG A 221 17.27 1.48 7.20
CA ARG A 221 17.57 0.04 7.11
C ARG A 221 17.34 -0.69 8.43
N ASP A 222 17.68 -0.06 9.55
CA ASP A 222 17.58 -0.67 10.88
C ASP A 222 16.11 -0.80 11.32
N ARG A 223 15.30 0.22 11.02
CA ARG A 223 13.86 0.21 11.33
C ARG A 223 13.01 -0.46 10.25
N ARG A 224 13.56 -0.63 9.05
CA ARG A 224 12.90 -1.11 7.83
C ARG A 224 11.66 -0.29 7.45
N ARG A 225 11.79 1.04 7.53
CA ARG A 225 10.68 1.98 7.30
C ARG A 225 11.11 3.19 6.49
N GLN A 226 10.14 3.77 5.81
CA GLN A 226 10.27 5.12 5.27
C GLN A 226 10.07 6.12 6.39
N SER A 227 10.93 7.12 6.43
CA SER A 227 10.80 8.32 7.23
C SER A 227 10.62 9.48 6.29
N ILE A 228 9.53 10.24 6.44
CA ILE A 228 9.16 11.34 5.56
C ILE A 228 8.93 12.56 6.44
N VAL A 229 9.50 13.69 6.04
CA VAL A 229 9.20 15.00 6.61
C VAL A 229 8.55 15.86 5.54
N VAL A 230 7.50 16.57 5.93
CA VAL A 230 6.82 17.56 5.11
C VAL A 230 6.86 18.87 5.87
N ASP A 231 7.36 19.93 5.23
CA ASP A 231 7.14 21.30 5.70
C ASP A 231 5.68 21.65 5.39
N ASP A 232 4.90 22.11 6.36
CA ASP A 232 3.48 22.43 6.12
C ASP A 232 3.26 23.94 5.92
N ASN A 233 4.31 24.77 6.05
CA ASN A 233 4.31 26.25 6.10
C ASN A 233 3.19 26.91 6.95
N SER A 234 2.40 26.12 7.67
CA SER A 234 1.38 26.55 8.60
C SER A 234 2.05 26.92 9.91
N VAL A 235 1.41 27.80 10.66
CA VAL A 235 1.89 28.24 11.97
C VAL A 235 0.90 27.85 13.06
N ASN A 236 1.42 27.40 14.19
CA ASN A 236 0.59 27.18 15.38
C ASN A 236 0.15 28.51 16.02
N SER A 237 -0.65 28.43 17.07
CA SER A 237 -1.12 29.60 17.83
C SER A 237 0.00 30.47 18.43
N SER A 238 1.21 29.93 18.54
CA SER A 238 2.42 30.63 19.01
C SER A 238 3.29 31.17 17.85
N GLY A 239 2.83 31.06 16.60
CA GLY A 239 3.55 31.53 15.41
C GLY A 239 4.71 30.62 14.96
N GLN A 240 4.83 29.41 15.50
CA GLN A 240 5.88 28.47 15.10
C GLN A 240 5.45 27.69 13.85
N ARG A 241 6.36 27.57 12.88
CA ARG A 241 6.17 26.74 11.68
C ARG A 241 5.96 25.28 12.04
N LEU A 242 4.95 24.65 11.45
CA LEU A 242 4.63 23.25 11.64
C LEU A 242 5.16 22.40 10.49
N CYS A 243 5.61 21.21 10.87
CA CYS A 243 6.04 20.16 9.98
C CYS A 243 5.26 18.89 10.31
N MET A 244 5.18 17.99 9.35
CA MET A 244 4.60 16.67 9.52
C MET A 244 5.71 15.63 9.40
N TYR A 245 5.68 14.61 10.24
CA TYR A 245 6.59 13.48 10.17
C TYR A 245 5.77 12.21 10.00
N TYR A 246 6.17 11.37 9.05
CA TYR A 246 5.55 10.08 8.77
C TYR A 246 6.61 8.99 8.90
N GLU A 247 6.26 7.90 9.55
CA GLU A 247 7.06 6.68 9.62
C GLU A 247 6.17 5.49 9.26
N ALA A 248 6.50 4.74 8.20
CA ALA A 248 5.70 3.58 7.80
C ALA A 248 6.49 2.52 7.02
N PRO A 249 6.14 1.23 7.15
CA PRO A 249 6.54 0.21 6.19
C PRO A 249 5.77 0.42 4.88
N VAL A 250 6.48 0.75 3.80
CA VAL A 250 5.85 0.96 2.49
C VAL A 250 5.94 -0.30 1.63
N GLN A 251 4.82 -0.72 1.04
CA GLN A 251 4.72 -1.85 0.11
C GLN A 251 4.86 -1.36 -1.34
N SER A 252 4.31 -2.08 -2.33
CA SER A 252 4.22 -1.60 -3.72
C SER A 252 3.30 -0.38 -3.86
N GLU A 253 2.04 -0.53 -3.44
CA GLU A 253 0.97 0.44 -3.70
C GLU A 253 0.26 0.92 -2.43
N TYR A 254 0.66 0.40 -1.26
CA TYR A 254 -0.01 0.66 0.01
C TYR A 254 1.01 0.79 1.14
N PHE A 255 0.66 1.56 2.16
CA PHE A 255 1.34 1.54 3.44
C PHE A 255 0.38 1.84 4.57
N SER A 256 0.68 1.31 5.74
CA SER A 256 -0.05 1.64 6.97
C SER A 256 0.87 1.60 8.16
N ALA A 257 0.60 2.49 9.11
CA ALA A 257 1.33 2.58 10.35
C ALA A 257 0.38 3.03 11.46
N GLY A 258 0.70 2.70 12.72
CA GLY A 258 -0.18 2.85 13.88
C GLY A 258 -1.40 1.92 13.87
N ALA A 259 -1.55 1.08 12.85
CA ALA A 259 -2.68 0.18 12.69
C ALA A 259 -2.47 -1.15 13.43
N THR A 260 -1.21 -1.50 13.69
CA THR A 260 -0.82 -2.77 14.31
C THR A 260 -0.26 -2.64 15.72
N GLY A 261 -0.35 -1.47 16.37
CA GLY A 261 -0.04 -1.26 17.81
C GLY A 261 1.33 -1.76 18.31
N ASN A 262 2.16 -2.34 17.45
CA ASN A 262 3.48 -2.91 17.68
C ASN A 262 4.54 -1.90 17.29
N ASN A 263 4.24 -0.62 17.50
CA ASN A 263 5.11 0.49 17.14
C ASN A 263 5.48 0.45 15.65
N ASP A 264 4.54 0.17 14.73
CA ASP A 264 4.68 0.10 13.27
C ASP A 264 4.87 1.47 12.59
N GLY A 265 4.97 2.51 13.39
CA GLY A 265 5.15 3.90 12.99
C GLY A 265 3.86 4.66 13.15
N GLY A 266 3.68 5.70 12.34
CA GLY A 266 2.51 6.56 12.32
C GLY A 266 2.92 7.93 11.78
N PHE A 267 2.07 8.92 11.99
CA PHE A 267 2.40 10.30 11.65
C PHE A 267 2.25 11.22 12.84
N THR A 268 2.91 12.36 12.82
CA THR A 268 2.73 13.42 13.81
C THR A 268 2.87 14.78 13.16
N ILE A 269 2.26 15.79 13.79
CA ILE A 269 2.46 17.20 13.50
C ILE A 269 3.33 17.77 14.62
N PHE A 270 4.38 18.50 14.28
CA PHE A 270 5.36 19.01 15.24
C PHE A 270 5.89 20.39 14.78
N PRO A 271 6.38 21.25 15.69
CA PRO A 271 7.12 22.44 15.29
C PRO A 271 8.38 22.04 14.52
N CYS A 272 8.63 22.62 13.35
CA CYS A 272 9.76 22.25 12.50
C CYS A 272 11.15 22.39 13.18
N SER A 273 11.24 23.19 14.24
CA SER A 273 12.47 23.36 15.04
C SER A 273 12.66 22.28 16.11
N ALA A 274 11.71 21.38 16.29
CA ALA A 274 11.74 20.33 17.29
C ALA A 274 12.08 18.96 16.68
N ASN A 275 12.45 18.01 17.53
CA ASN A 275 12.64 16.62 17.12
C ASN A 275 11.27 15.92 17.03
N PRO A 276 10.86 15.40 15.85
CA PRO A 276 9.56 14.75 15.67
C PRO A 276 9.38 13.48 16.51
N LEU A 277 10.48 12.81 16.89
CA LEU A 277 10.44 11.58 17.68
C LEU A 277 9.99 11.78 19.14
N ASN A 278 9.84 13.03 19.57
CA ASN A 278 9.32 13.39 20.89
C ASN A 278 7.79 13.57 20.91
N TYR A 279 7.11 13.36 19.77
CA TYR A 279 5.68 13.57 19.62
C TYR A 279 4.93 12.25 19.46
N VAL A 280 3.64 12.27 19.83
CA VAL A 280 2.75 11.11 19.71
C VAL A 280 2.50 10.82 18.24
N LEU A 281 2.61 9.55 17.85
CA LEU A 281 2.26 9.08 16.52
C LEU A 281 0.79 8.69 16.43
N TYR A 282 0.16 9.10 15.34
CA TYR A 282 -1.22 8.80 14.97
C TYR A 282 -1.24 7.78 13.83
N PRO A 283 -2.27 6.92 13.74
CA PRO A 283 -2.36 5.95 12.66
C PRO A 283 -2.55 6.62 11.30
N LEU A 284 -2.03 5.97 10.26
CA LEU A 284 -2.22 6.42 8.88
C LEU A 284 -2.34 5.23 7.94
N ARG A 285 -2.93 5.51 6.78
CA ARG A 285 -2.89 4.66 5.60
C ARG A 285 -2.54 5.49 4.39
N GLY A 286 -1.72 4.96 3.50
CA GLY A 286 -1.38 5.57 2.24
C GLY A 286 -1.60 4.58 1.10
N PHE A 287 -2.05 5.09 -0.05
CA PHE A 287 -2.11 4.32 -1.28
C PHE A 287 -1.54 5.15 -2.43
N ARG A 288 -0.90 4.49 -3.38
CA ARG A 288 -0.39 5.19 -4.56
C ARG A 288 -1.57 5.56 -5.45
N SER A 289 -1.73 6.85 -5.72
CA SER A 289 -2.79 7.39 -6.57
C SER A 289 -2.30 7.73 -7.98
N ALA A 290 -1.00 7.99 -8.17
CA ALA A 290 -0.41 8.14 -9.49
C ALA A 290 0.98 7.51 -9.62
N SER A 291 1.27 7.01 -10.83
CA SER A 291 2.53 6.34 -11.13
C SER A 291 3.72 7.31 -11.18
N ARG A 292 4.91 6.82 -10.84
CA ARG A 292 6.20 7.52 -11.07
C ARG A 292 6.30 8.14 -12.46
N THR A 293 5.96 7.40 -13.52
CA THR A 293 6.03 7.91 -14.89
C THR A 293 5.13 9.12 -15.11
N PHE A 294 3.92 9.12 -14.53
CA PHE A 294 3.02 10.24 -14.64
C PHE A 294 3.59 11.47 -13.94
N VAL A 295 4.09 11.31 -12.72
CA VAL A 295 4.67 12.41 -11.95
C VAL A 295 5.93 12.99 -12.63
N GLU A 296 6.84 12.15 -13.12
CA GLU A 296 8.10 12.61 -13.75
C GLU A 296 7.91 13.22 -15.14
N THR A 297 6.82 12.89 -15.86
CA THR A 297 6.69 13.23 -17.29
C THR A 297 5.37 13.90 -17.68
N GLY A 298 4.43 14.02 -16.75
CA GLY A 298 3.04 14.39 -17.02
C GLY A 298 2.25 13.34 -17.83
N ARG A 299 2.85 12.18 -18.15
CA ARG A 299 2.28 11.14 -19.02
C ARG A 299 2.15 9.81 -18.28
N GLY A 300 0.92 9.38 -18.08
CA GLY A 300 0.60 8.09 -17.46
C GLY A 300 0.35 7.01 -18.52
N PRO A 301 0.19 5.74 -18.11
CA PRO A 301 -0.16 4.63 -19.00
C PRO A 301 -1.41 4.91 -19.87
N SER A 302 -2.31 5.77 -19.38
CA SER A 302 -3.57 6.14 -20.04
C SER A 302 -3.50 7.43 -20.88
N LYS A 303 -2.41 8.20 -20.85
CA LYS A 303 -2.27 9.44 -21.66
C LYS A 303 -1.33 9.19 -22.85
N ARG A 304 -1.85 8.61 -23.93
CA ARG A 304 -1.28 8.81 -25.28
C ARG A 304 -1.90 10.07 -25.89
N VAL A 305 -1.12 11.16 -25.85
CA VAL A 305 -1.11 12.43 -26.61
C VAL A 305 -2.43 12.94 -27.21
N GLU A 306 -2.78 14.19 -26.86
CA GLU A 306 -2.93 15.24 -27.87
C GLU A 306 -2.29 16.55 -27.37
N ALA A 307 -1.57 17.23 -28.26
CA ALA A 307 -0.90 18.48 -27.97
C ALA A 307 -1.92 19.61 -27.82
N ALA A 308 -1.93 20.26 -26.67
CA ALA A 308 -2.43 21.62 -26.52
C ALA A 308 -1.46 22.33 -25.59
N ASN A 309 -0.97 23.51 -26.02
CA ASN A 309 -0.20 24.40 -25.16
C ASN A 309 -0.97 24.60 -23.86
N VAL A 310 -0.38 24.16 -22.75
CA VAL A 310 -0.92 24.41 -21.42
C VAL A 310 -0.44 25.80 -21.04
N ASP A 311 -1.41 26.64 -20.67
CA ASP A 311 -1.14 27.89 -19.99
C ASP A 311 -0.56 27.55 -18.62
N ASP A 312 0.73 27.82 -18.42
CA ASP A 312 1.47 27.55 -17.17
C ASP A 312 1.04 28.47 -16.01
N THR A 313 0.02 29.30 -16.20
CA THR A 313 -0.56 30.09 -15.11
C THR A 313 -1.40 29.18 -14.22
N PRO A 314 -1.05 28.99 -12.92
CA PRO A 314 -1.89 28.24 -12.00
C PRO A 314 -3.15 29.05 -11.74
N ALA A 315 -4.16 28.87 -12.58
CA ALA A 315 -5.51 29.28 -12.23
C ALA A 315 -5.89 28.44 -11.02
N LEU A 316 -6.16 29.11 -9.90
CA LEU A 316 -6.74 28.56 -8.68
C LEU A 316 -7.86 27.57 -9.07
N ARG A 317 -7.52 26.29 -9.18
CA ARG A 317 -8.50 25.22 -9.27
C ARG A 317 -8.98 24.99 -7.86
N GLU A 318 -9.76 25.94 -7.34
CA GLU A 318 -10.81 25.58 -6.39
C GLU A 318 -11.50 24.36 -6.99
N ALA A 319 -11.67 23.30 -6.19
CA ALA A 319 -12.24 22.03 -6.64
C ALA A 319 -13.61 22.25 -7.27
N ALA A 320 -13.63 22.60 -8.56
CA ALA A 320 -14.85 22.72 -9.33
C ALA A 320 -15.43 21.31 -9.37
N PRO A 321 -16.71 21.14 -9.00
CA PRO A 321 -17.30 19.82 -9.01
C PRO A 321 -17.16 19.25 -10.42
N LEU A 322 -16.73 17.97 -10.51
CA LEU A 322 -16.53 17.23 -11.78
C LEU A 322 -17.72 17.35 -12.75
N LYS A 323 -18.92 17.66 -12.21
CA LYS A 323 -20.10 18.13 -12.94
C LYS A 323 -20.69 19.35 -12.26
N SER A 324 -21.03 20.38 -13.02
CA SER A 324 -21.82 21.51 -12.56
C SER A 324 -23.21 21.06 -12.06
N VAL A 325 -23.83 21.85 -11.19
CA VAL A 325 -25.22 21.65 -10.76
C VAL A 325 -26.17 21.60 -11.96
N ALA A 326 -25.91 22.38 -13.00
CA ALA A 326 -26.69 22.38 -14.24
C ALA A 326 -26.56 21.07 -15.03
N GLN A 327 -25.37 20.46 -15.07
CA GLN A 327 -25.18 19.15 -15.69
C GLN A 327 -25.90 18.05 -14.91
N ARG A 328 -25.81 18.04 -13.57
CA ARG A 328 -26.58 17.10 -12.74
C ARG A 328 -28.10 17.27 -12.90
N LYS A 329 -28.57 18.51 -13.06
CA LYS A 329 -30.00 18.80 -13.31
C LYS A 329 -30.52 18.32 -14.67
N ARG A 330 -29.66 18.19 -15.69
CA ARG A 330 -30.06 17.63 -16.98
C ARG A 330 -30.22 16.11 -16.90
N GLU A 331 -29.33 15.45 -16.17
CA GLU A 331 -29.38 14.00 -15.91
C GLU A 331 -30.62 13.62 -15.07
N GLN A 332 -31.05 14.51 -14.16
CA GLN A 332 -32.27 14.35 -13.35
C GLN A 332 -33.57 14.18 -14.15
N ALA A 333 -33.60 14.60 -15.42
CA ALA A 333 -34.77 14.45 -16.28
C ALA A 333 -34.84 13.06 -16.96
N GLU A 334 -33.79 12.24 -16.85
CA GLU A 334 -33.74 10.91 -17.47
C GLU A 334 -34.45 9.88 -16.58
N ALA A 335 -35.25 8.99 -17.19
CA ALA A 335 -36.03 7.99 -16.45
C ALA A 335 -35.16 7.06 -15.57
N GLY A 336 -33.93 6.76 -16.01
CA GLY A 336 -32.97 6.00 -15.22
C GLY A 336 -32.48 6.74 -13.98
N TYR A 337 -32.38 8.07 -14.04
CA TYR A 337 -31.99 8.89 -12.89
C TYR A 337 -33.08 8.94 -11.82
N ILE A 338 -34.36 9.00 -12.21
CA ILE A 338 -35.48 8.99 -11.25
C ILE A 338 -35.50 7.69 -10.44
N ALA A 339 -35.28 6.54 -11.09
CA ALA A 339 -35.15 5.26 -10.41
C ALA A 339 -33.95 5.26 -9.45
N PHE A 340 -32.78 5.69 -9.92
CA PHE A 340 -31.58 5.83 -9.10
C PHE A 340 -31.77 6.78 -7.90
N GLU A 341 -32.45 7.92 -8.09
CA GLU A 341 -32.73 8.87 -7.01
C GLU A 341 -33.60 8.22 -5.92
N SER A 342 -34.60 7.42 -6.30
CA SER A 342 -35.42 6.68 -5.33
C SER A 342 -34.60 5.68 -4.50
N GLU A 343 -33.62 5.02 -5.11
CA GLU A 343 -32.69 4.10 -4.42
C GLU A 343 -31.76 4.87 -3.46
N VAL A 344 -31.24 6.03 -3.89
CA VAL A 344 -30.42 6.92 -3.05
C VAL A 344 -31.24 7.44 -1.86
N GLN A 345 -32.50 7.83 -2.06
CA GLN A 345 -33.37 8.28 -0.96
C GLN A 345 -33.65 7.15 0.02
N ALA A 346 -33.90 5.93 -0.45
CA ALA A 346 -34.05 4.76 0.42
C ALA A 346 -32.77 4.49 1.23
N LEU A 347 -31.59 4.68 0.64
CA LEU A 347 -30.30 4.59 1.33
C LEU A 347 -30.16 5.69 2.42
N VAL A 348 -30.55 6.92 2.12
CA VAL A 348 -30.56 8.03 3.09
C VAL A 348 -31.48 7.70 4.28
N GLN A 349 -32.69 7.20 4.01
CA GLN A 349 -33.61 6.80 5.08
C GLN A 349 -33.05 5.64 5.92
N ARG A 350 -32.35 4.68 5.30
CA ARG A 350 -31.65 3.60 6.02
C ARG A 350 -30.55 4.13 6.93
N VAL A 351 -29.80 5.16 6.53
CA VAL A 351 -28.79 5.81 7.39
C VAL A 351 -29.46 6.58 8.52
N ASN A 352 -30.52 7.33 8.24
CA ASN A 352 -31.25 8.09 9.25
C ASN A 352 -31.90 7.18 10.30
N GLY A 353 -32.41 6.01 9.92
CA GLY A 353 -32.98 5.03 10.85
C GLY A 353 -31.95 4.29 11.72
N LYS A 354 -30.64 4.52 11.54
CA LYS A 354 -29.58 4.03 12.45
C LYS A 354 -29.23 5.03 13.57
N ARG A 355 -29.73 6.26 13.49
CA ARG A 355 -29.67 7.24 14.57
C ARG A 355 -30.83 6.96 15.53
#